data_AF-A0A1Q2YT90-F1
#
_entry.id   AF-A0A1Q2YT90-F1
#
_cell.length_a   1.000
_cell.length_b   1.000
_cell.length_c   1.000
_cell.angle_alpha   90.00
_cell.angle_beta   90.00
_cell.angle_gamma   90.00
#
_symmetry.space_group_name_H-M   'P 1'
#
loop_
_entity.id
_entity.type
_entity.pdbx_description
1 polymer ?
#
loop_
_entity_poly.entity_id
_entity_poly.type
_entity_poly.pdbx_seq_one_letter_code
_entity_poly.pdbx_strand_id
1 'polypeptide(L)'
;MEDRQFLKDGAVGLLTAIAEEHPLGHQPSKAARFVLTSRHGVKVEIMFEKNMTSPPNLWCLEKAASPALIARLKPKRSSASKLRTSRGPDGKVQYGRHSSLERMGQLGEADLVCFAPDSFAEIGEIIDRLRSVTASDLS
;
A
#
# COMPACT_ATOMS: atom_id res chain seq x y z
N MET A 1 -17.80 14.63 3.99
CA MET A 1 -17.67 13.54 2.98
C MET A 1 -16.79 14.00 1.81
N GLU A 2 -16.89 15.28 1.44
CA GLU A 2 -16.05 15.95 0.42
C GLU A 2 -14.54 15.91 0.74
N ASP A 3 -14.13 16.14 2.00
CA ASP A 3 -12.70 16.14 2.37
C ASP A 3 -11.98 14.81 2.09
N ARG A 4 -12.67 13.68 2.28
CA ARG A 4 -12.08 12.35 2.05
C ARG A 4 -11.94 12.04 0.57
N GLN A 5 -12.94 12.39 -0.23
CA GLN A 5 -12.88 12.21 -1.69
C GLN A 5 -11.75 13.07 -2.25
N PHE A 6 -11.68 14.34 -1.83
CA PHE A 6 -10.60 15.26 -2.21
C PHE A 6 -9.21 14.73 -1.85
N LEU A 7 -9.04 14.20 -0.63
CA LEU A 7 -7.78 13.59 -0.20
C LEU A 7 -7.41 12.36 -1.05
N LYS A 8 -8.38 11.48 -1.34
CA LYS A 8 -8.15 10.28 -2.17
C LYS A 8 -7.80 10.65 -3.61
N ASP A 9 -8.50 11.61 -4.21
CA ASP A 9 -8.24 12.05 -5.57
C ASP A 9 -6.88 12.73 -5.67
N GLY A 10 -6.54 13.58 -4.70
CA GLY A 10 -5.21 14.19 -4.61
C GLY A 10 -4.09 13.16 -4.40
N ALA A 11 -4.32 12.12 -3.58
CA ALA A 11 -3.38 11.02 -3.39
C ALA A 11 -3.13 10.24 -4.69
N VAL A 12 -4.21 9.90 -5.42
CA VAL A 12 -4.12 9.19 -6.70
C VAL A 12 -3.43 10.07 -7.75
N GLY A 13 -3.78 11.36 -7.84
CA GLY A 13 -3.14 12.31 -8.74
C GLY A 13 -1.64 12.45 -8.48
N LEU A 14 -1.26 12.59 -7.21
CA LEU A 14 0.15 12.63 -6.80
C LEU A 14 0.89 11.36 -7.18
N LEU A 15 0.35 10.18 -6.83
CA LEU A 15 0.97 8.89 -7.16
C LEU A 15 1.11 8.69 -8.67
N THR A 16 0.10 9.08 -9.46
CA THR A 16 0.13 9.04 -10.92
C THR A 16 1.24 9.92 -11.50
N ALA A 17 1.53 11.06 -10.86
CA ALA A 17 2.58 11.98 -11.32
C ALA A 17 4.01 11.49 -11.00
N ILE A 18 4.19 10.65 -9.98
CA ILE A 18 5.52 10.30 -9.45
C ILE A 18 5.88 8.81 -9.57
N ALA A 19 4.92 7.95 -9.92
CA ALA A 19 5.09 6.51 -9.98
C ALA A 19 4.55 5.94 -11.29
N GLU A 20 5.02 4.75 -11.64
CA GLU A 20 4.52 4.00 -12.80
C GLU A 20 3.25 3.25 -12.42
N GLU A 21 2.28 3.13 -13.34
CA GLU A 21 1.17 2.20 -13.15
C GLU A 21 1.70 0.75 -13.08
N HIS A 22 1.20 -0.02 -12.11
CA HIS A 22 1.59 -1.42 -11.98
C HIS A 22 1.13 -2.23 -13.21
N PRO A 23 1.90 -3.22 -13.72
CA PRO A 23 1.51 -4.06 -14.87
C PRO A 23 0.18 -4.83 -14.76
N LEU A 24 -0.42 -4.87 -13.57
CA LEU A 24 -1.74 -5.49 -13.33
C LEU A 24 -2.90 -4.51 -13.56
N GLY A 25 -2.56 -3.28 -13.89
CA GLY A 25 -3.47 -2.15 -13.97
C GLY A 25 -4.08 -1.74 -12.63
N HIS A 26 -4.70 -0.57 -12.65
CA HIS A 26 -5.61 -0.14 -11.61
C HIS A 26 -6.89 -1.00 -11.59
N GLN A 27 -7.48 -1.17 -10.41
CA GLN A 27 -8.86 -1.66 -10.31
C GLN A 27 -9.81 -0.47 -10.45
N PRO A 28 -10.68 -0.43 -11.49
CA PRO A 28 -11.41 0.77 -11.91
C PRO A 28 -12.05 1.59 -10.78
N SER A 29 -12.66 0.92 -9.79
CA SER A 29 -13.37 1.59 -8.68
C SER A 29 -12.79 1.32 -7.29
N LYS A 30 -11.83 0.40 -7.13
CA LYS A 30 -11.43 -0.11 -5.81
C LYS A 30 -10.09 0.39 -5.34
N ALA A 31 -9.07 0.19 -6.16
CA ALA A 31 -7.69 0.43 -5.78
C ALA A 31 -6.86 0.87 -6.99
N ALA A 32 -5.98 1.83 -6.78
CA ALA A 32 -4.91 2.17 -7.71
C ALA A 32 -3.65 1.41 -7.30
N ARG A 33 -2.89 0.94 -8.29
CA ARG A 33 -1.67 0.14 -8.08
C ARG A 33 -0.53 0.81 -8.80
N PHE A 34 0.57 1.00 -8.09
CA PHE A 34 1.73 1.73 -8.57
C PHE A 34 3.02 0.98 -8.28
N VAL A 35 4.04 1.29 -9.05
CA VAL A 35 5.44 0.98 -8.77
C VAL A 35 6.18 2.29 -8.67
N LEU A 36 6.63 2.63 -7.46
CA LEU A 36 7.44 3.81 -7.20
C LEU A 36 8.92 3.44 -7.29
N THR A 37 9.66 4.14 -8.14
CA THR A 37 11.12 4.03 -8.18
C THR A 37 11.73 5.02 -7.18
N SER A 38 12.42 4.51 -6.17
CA SER A 38 13.10 5.33 -5.17
C SER A 38 14.26 6.12 -5.79
N ARG A 39 14.76 7.13 -5.07
CA ARG A 39 15.95 7.90 -5.47
C ARG A 39 17.21 7.05 -5.60
N HIS A 40 17.20 5.84 -5.03
CA HIS A 40 18.29 4.87 -5.10
C HIS A 40 18.03 3.77 -6.14
N GLY A 41 17.03 3.95 -7.03
CA GLY A 41 16.69 2.99 -8.09
C GLY A 41 15.93 1.76 -7.61
N VAL A 42 15.46 1.73 -6.35
CA VAL A 42 14.72 0.60 -5.81
C VAL A 42 13.26 0.72 -6.17
N LYS A 43 12.69 -0.34 -6.76
CA LYS A 43 11.25 -0.39 -7.05
C LYS A 43 10.48 -0.80 -5.81
N VAL A 44 9.48 -0.01 -5.44
CA VAL A 44 8.57 -0.26 -4.32
C VAL A 44 7.14 -0.33 -4.83
N GLU A 45 6.47 -1.46 -4.62
CA GLU A 45 5.05 -1.57 -4.95
C GLU A 45 4.19 -0.84 -3.92
N ILE A 46 3.18 -0.14 -4.43
CA ILE A 46 2.19 0.60 -3.63
C ILE A 46 0.79 0.23 -4.12
N MET A 47 -0.12 -0.01 -3.20
CA MET A 47 -1.56 -0.03 -3.49
C MET A 47 -2.26 1.04 -2.69
N PHE A 48 -3.12 1.83 -3.34
CA PHE A 48 -3.95 2.83 -2.69
C PHE A 48 -5.44 2.53 -2.90
N GLU A 49 -6.21 2.46 -1.82
CA GLU A 49 -7.66 2.25 -1.90
C GLU A 49 -8.41 3.56 -2.20
N LYS A 50 -8.96 3.66 -3.41
CA LYS A 50 -9.66 4.85 -3.90
C LYS A 50 -11.19 4.79 -3.79
N ASN A 51 -11.75 3.65 -3.38
CA ASN A 51 -13.20 3.55 -3.14
C ASN A 51 -13.63 4.37 -1.91
N MET A 52 -14.87 4.86 -1.86
CA MET A 52 -15.34 5.67 -0.73
C MET A 52 -15.76 4.87 0.51
N THR A 53 -15.91 3.55 0.37
CA THR A 53 -16.30 2.65 1.47
C THR A 53 -15.17 2.34 2.43
N SER A 54 -13.92 2.60 2.04
CA SER A 54 -12.75 2.43 2.90
C SER A 54 -12.04 3.75 3.21
N PRO A 55 -11.22 3.81 4.28
CA PRO A 55 -10.28 4.92 4.47
C PRO A 55 -9.33 5.04 3.27
N PRO A 56 -8.56 6.12 3.14
CA PRO A 56 -7.53 6.28 2.10
C PRO A 56 -6.33 5.35 2.35
N ASN A 57 -6.57 4.05 2.40
CA ASN A 57 -5.57 3.06 2.79
C ASN A 57 -4.44 3.01 1.76
N LEU A 58 -3.21 3.20 2.23
CA LEU A 58 -1.98 3.04 1.45
C LEU A 58 -1.22 1.83 1.98
N TRP A 59 -1.03 0.85 1.11
CA TRP A 59 -0.35 -0.41 1.39
C TRP A 59 1.04 -0.42 0.77
N CYS A 60 2.02 -0.84 1.55
CA CYS A 60 3.39 -1.09 1.09
C CYS A 60 4.05 -2.16 1.98
N LEU A 61 5.25 -2.60 1.59
CA LEU A 61 6.08 -3.51 2.39
C LEU A 61 6.38 -2.90 3.77
N GLU A 62 6.26 -3.69 4.83
CA GLU A 62 6.61 -3.24 6.19
C GLU A 62 8.06 -2.76 6.26
N LYS A 63 8.97 -3.49 5.60
CA LYS A 63 10.38 -3.14 5.48
C LYS A 63 10.63 -1.76 4.85
N ALA A 64 9.81 -1.35 3.88
CA ALA A 64 9.93 -0.06 3.21
C ALA A 64 9.51 1.13 4.11
N ALA A 65 8.64 0.89 5.08
CA ALA A 65 8.05 1.94 5.90
C ALA A 65 8.99 2.54 6.96
N SER A 66 10.08 1.87 7.35
CA SER A 66 10.94 2.21 8.51
C SER A 66 10.25 2.18 9.89
N PRO A 67 10.98 1.81 10.96
CA PRO A 67 10.43 1.82 12.32
C PRO A 67 9.91 3.18 12.79
N ALA A 68 10.59 4.27 12.40
CA ALA A 68 10.22 5.63 12.82
C ALA A 68 8.86 6.06 12.26
N LEU A 69 8.60 5.83 10.98
CA LEU A 69 7.30 6.14 10.37
C LEU A 69 6.19 5.27 10.94
N ILE A 70 6.47 3.98 11.19
CA ILE A 70 5.51 3.05 11.81
C ILE A 70 5.16 3.52 13.22
N ALA A 71 6.14 3.94 14.03
CA ALA A 71 5.89 4.45 15.37
C ALA A 71 5.04 5.73 15.37
N ARG A 72 5.27 6.61 14.39
CA ARG A 72 4.58 7.89 14.24
C ARG A 72 3.14 7.74 13.76
N LEU A 73 2.94 7.08 12.61
CA LEU A 73 1.62 6.96 11.96
C LEU A 73 0.81 5.75 12.40
N LYS A 74 1.42 4.84 13.19
CA LYS A 74 0.77 3.66 13.78
C LYS A 74 -0.07 2.86 12.75
N PRO A 75 0.47 2.52 11.57
CA PRO A 75 -0.27 1.79 10.56
C PRO A 75 -0.67 0.40 11.06
N LYS A 76 -1.72 -0.15 10.46
CA LYS A 76 -2.09 -1.55 10.70
C LYS A 76 -1.05 -2.45 10.04
N ARG A 77 -0.50 -3.40 10.80
CA ARG A 77 0.38 -4.44 10.24
C ARG A 77 -0.47 -5.61 9.71
N SER A 78 -0.11 -6.10 8.53
CA SER A 78 -0.69 -7.29 7.92
C SER A 78 0.43 -8.29 7.67
N SER A 79 0.55 -9.29 8.53
CA SER A 79 1.62 -10.28 8.39
C SER A 79 1.33 -11.31 7.30
N ALA A 80 2.37 -11.71 6.57
CA ALA A 80 2.35 -12.83 5.62
C ALA A 80 1.86 -14.14 6.26
N SER A 81 2.23 -14.37 7.52
CA SER A 81 1.82 -15.57 8.28
C SER A 81 0.30 -15.73 8.41
N LYS A 82 -0.46 -14.62 8.29
CA LYS A 82 -1.92 -14.60 8.40
C LYS A 82 -2.64 -14.73 7.05
N LEU A 83 -1.89 -14.85 5.94
CA LEU A 83 -2.47 -14.93 4.60
C LEU A 83 -3.26 -16.21 4.35
N ARG A 84 -2.87 -17.32 4.99
CA ARG A 84 -3.38 -18.68 4.72
C ARG A 84 -4.05 -19.32 5.95
N THR A 85 -4.49 -18.54 6.92
CA THR A 85 -5.01 -19.06 8.20
C THR A 85 -6.52 -19.30 8.21
N SER A 86 -7.26 -18.69 7.29
CA SER A 86 -8.73 -18.80 7.26
C SER A 86 -9.13 -19.98 6.38
N ARG A 87 -9.93 -20.93 6.89
CA ARG A 87 -10.55 -21.98 6.06
C ARG A 87 -11.97 -21.56 5.69
N GLY A 88 -12.31 -21.67 4.42
CA GLY A 88 -13.65 -21.46 3.91
C GLY A 88 -14.60 -22.60 4.29
N PRO A 89 -15.91 -22.41 4.06
CA PRO A 89 -16.93 -23.45 4.32
C PRO A 89 -16.70 -24.75 3.56
N ASP A 90 -15.95 -24.71 2.45
CA ASP A 90 -15.55 -25.85 1.62
C ASP A 90 -14.21 -26.48 2.05
N GLY A 91 -13.64 -26.03 3.18
CA GLY A 91 -12.35 -26.50 3.69
C GLY A 91 -11.13 -25.93 2.96
N LYS A 92 -11.31 -25.08 1.92
CA LYS A 92 -10.19 -24.45 1.22
C LYS A 92 -9.61 -23.31 2.03
N VAL A 93 -8.30 -23.14 1.97
CA VAL A 93 -7.62 -22.00 2.56
C VAL A 93 -8.04 -20.73 1.81
N GLN A 94 -8.68 -19.80 2.52
CA GLN A 94 -9.02 -18.48 2.04
C GLN A 94 -7.84 -17.53 2.24
N TYR A 95 -7.57 -16.75 1.21
CA TYR A 95 -6.60 -15.66 1.29
C TYR A 95 -7.16 -14.56 2.20
N GLY A 96 -6.53 -14.37 3.36
CA GLY A 96 -7.02 -13.48 4.41
C GLY A 96 -6.74 -11.98 4.19
N ARG A 97 -6.14 -11.60 3.05
CA ARG A 97 -5.76 -10.23 2.71
C ARG A 97 -6.57 -9.73 1.51
N HIS A 98 -6.58 -8.41 1.32
CA HIS A 98 -7.24 -7.75 0.19
C HIS A 98 -6.82 -8.41 -1.14
N SER A 99 -7.77 -8.97 -1.89
CA SER A 99 -7.49 -9.73 -3.14
C SER A 99 -6.77 -8.91 -4.20
N SER A 100 -6.86 -7.58 -4.12
CA SER A 100 -6.11 -6.67 -4.99
C SER A 100 -4.59 -6.69 -4.76
N LEU A 101 -4.14 -7.12 -3.57
CA LEU A 101 -2.72 -7.27 -3.20
C LEU A 101 -2.18 -8.64 -3.60
N GLU A 102 -3.02 -9.68 -3.59
CA GLU A 102 -2.64 -11.10 -3.82
C GLU A 102 -1.78 -11.30 -5.08
N ARG A 103 -2.12 -10.57 -6.15
CA ARG A 103 -1.47 -10.73 -7.45
C ARG A 103 -0.21 -9.87 -7.63
N MET A 104 0.07 -8.96 -6.70
CA MET A 104 1.22 -8.05 -6.77
C MET A 104 2.49 -8.76 -6.29
N GLY A 105 3.62 -8.53 -6.96
CA GLY A 105 4.82 -9.34 -6.77
C GLY A 105 5.43 -9.18 -5.38
N GLN A 106 5.59 -7.95 -4.91
CA GLN A 106 6.09 -7.65 -3.57
C GLN A 106 4.97 -7.76 -2.52
N LEU A 107 3.76 -7.28 -2.82
CA LEU A 107 2.72 -7.16 -1.79
C LEU A 107 1.88 -8.43 -1.56
N GLY A 108 1.93 -9.40 -2.48
CA GLY A 108 1.08 -10.59 -2.43
C GLY A 108 1.39 -11.54 -1.28
N GLU A 109 2.67 -11.72 -0.94
CA GLU A 109 3.10 -12.73 0.04
C GLU A 109 3.97 -12.20 1.19
N ALA A 110 4.25 -10.88 1.23
CA ALA A 110 5.13 -10.29 2.24
C ALA A 110 4.39 -9.72 3.47
N ASP A 111 5.13 -9.38 4.52
CA ASP A 111 4.61 -8.55 5.62
C ASP A 111 4.41 -7.10 5.15
N LEU A 112 3.23 -6.57 5.42
CA LEU A 112 2.80 -5.25 4.95
C LEU A 112 2.43 -4.33 6.11
N VAL A 113 2.44 -3.04 5.79
CA VAL A 113 1.75 -2.02 6.56
C VAL A 113 0.65 -1.37 5.72
N CYS A 114 -0.44 -1.02 6.38
CA CYS A 114 -1.54 -0.24 5.85
C CYS A 114 -1.61 1.07 6.62
N PHE A 115 -1.15 2.14 5.99
CA PHE A 115 -1.38 3.49 6.48
C PHE A 115 -2.79 3.93 6.11
N ALA A 116 -3.44 4.69 6.99
CA ALA A 116 -4.73 5.32 6.71
C ALA A 116 -4.60 6.83 6.90
N PRO A 117 -3.81 7.51 6.05
CA PRO A 117 -3.50 8.92 6.21
C PRO A 117 -4.77 9.78 6.26
N ASP A 118 -4.82 10.77 7.14
CA ASP A 118 -5.97 11.67 7.26
C ASP A 118 -5.75 13.03 6.59
N SER A 119 -4.54 13.28 6.08
CA SER A 119 -4.12 14.56 5.52
C SER A 119 -3.05 14.40 4.44
N PHE A 120 -2.89 15.45 3.61
CA PHE A 120 -1.83 15.49 2.60
C PHE A 120 -0.42 15.49 3.21
N ALA A 121 -0.26 16.00 4.43
CA ALA A 121 1.00 15.96 5.15
C ALA A 121 1.43 14.51 5.41
N GLU A 122 0.52 13.69 5.94
CA GLU A 122 0.81 12.26 6.18
C GLU A 122 1.09 11.50 4.88
N ILE A 123 0.34 11.79 3.80
CA ILE A 123 0.62 11.23 2.47
C ILE A 123 2.03 11.59 2.00
N GLY A 124 2.41 12.87 2.10
CA GLY A 124 3.73 13.36 1.72
C GLY A 124 4.84 12.66 2.49
N GLU A 125 4.69 12.51 3.80
CA GLU A 125 5.67 11.83 4.65
C GLU A 125 5.82 10.34 4.31
N ILE A 126 4.71 9.64 4.00
CA ILE A 126 4.76 8.25 3.53
C ILE A 126 5.53 8.18 2.21
N ILE A 127 5.18 9.03 1.23
CA ILE A 127 5.80 9.03 -0.09
C ILE A 127 7.29 9.38 0.01
N ASP A 128 7.67 10.39 0.77
CA ASP A 128 9.07 10.78 0.94
C ASP A 128 9.90 9.66 1.55
N ARG A 129 9.34 8.92 2.50
CA ARG A 129 9.99 7.71 3.03
C ARG A 129 10.14 6.64 1.95
N LEU A 130 9.10 6.34 1.18
CA LEU A 130 9.19 5.33 0.13
C LEU A 130 10.18 5.73 -0.98
N ARG A 131 10.32 7.03 -1.27
CA ARG A 131 11.32 7.55 -2.20
C ARG A 131 12.76 7.50 -1.68
N SER A 132 12.97 7.32 -0.38
CA SER A 132 14.29 7.17 0.24
C SER A 132 14.69 5.71 0.51
N VAL A 133 13.85 4.74 0.13
CA VAL A 133 14.15 3.31 0.29
C VAL A 133 15.40 2.91 -0.49
N THR A 134 16.27 2.16 0.17
CA THR A 134 17.50 1.56 -0.35
C THR A 134 17.37 0.04 -0.46
N ALA A 135 18.29 -0.62 -1.16
CA ALA A 135 18.26 -2.08 -1.29
C ALA A 135 18.43 -2.76 0.09
N SER A 136 19.22 -2.16 0.98
CA SER A 136 19.44 -2.64 2.35
C SER A 136 18.17 -2.60 3.20
N ASP A 137 17.24 -1.69 2.92
CA ASP A 137 15.96 -1.64 3.61
C ASP A 137 15.08 -2.86 3.27
N LEU A 138 15.18 -3.40 2.05
CA LEU A 138 14.32 -4.50 1.57
C LEU A 138 14.92 -5.89 1.76
N SER A 139 16.23 -5.96 2.00
CA SER A 139 16.98 -7.18 2.31
C SER A 139 16.48 -7.84 3.61
#